data_AF-A0A820MW54-F1
#
_entry.id   AF-A0A820MW54-F1
#
_cell.length_a   1.000
_cell.length_b   1.000
_cell.length_c   1.000
_cell.angle_alpha   90.00
_cell.angle_beta   90.00
_cell.angle_gamma   90.00
#
_symmetry.space_group_name_H-M   'P 1'
#
loop_
_entity.id
_entity.type
_entity.pdbx_description
1 polymer ?
#
loop_
_entity_poly.entity_id
_entity_poly.type
_entity_poly.pdbx_seq_one_letter_code
_entity_poly.pdbx_strand_id
1 'polypeptide(L)'
;MDNQTENDVPSDAPHACPGTSSADAGQVSACAGCPNQAICSSGETRRVDPAIVEIGQRLSSVKHIILVLSGKGGVGKTTVAVMLARALARNAQLRIALLDIDICGPSIPRALGVENEQ
;
A
#
# COMPACT_ATOMS: atom_id res chain seq x y z
N MET A 1 -12.08 6.61 7.74
CA MET A 1 -11.37 7.63 6.96
C MET A 1 -11.71 7.34 5.51
N ASP A 2 -12.81 7.91 5.07
CA ASP A 2 -13.31 7.72 3.71
C ASP A 2 -12.40 8.51 2.78
N ASN A 3 -11.62 7.80 1.96
CA ASN A 3 -10.72 8.43 0.98
C ASN A 3 -11.56 8.90 -0.21
N GLN A 4 -12.14 10.09 -0.10
CA GLN A 4 -12.81 10.75 -1.22
C GLN A 4 -11.77 11.31 -2.20
N THR A 5 -11.92 10.90 -3.47
CA THR A 5 -11.54 11.61 -4.70
C THR A 5 -10.06 11.95 -4.90
N GLU A 6 -9.26 10.94 -5.27
CA GLU A 6 -8.25 11.19 -6.31
C GLU A 6 -8.98 11.17 -7.65
N ASN A 7 -8.73 12.21 -8.47
CA ASN A 7 -9.28 12.28 -9.83
C ASN A 7 -8.64 11.15 -10.64
N ASP A 8 -9.38 10.06 -10.81
CA ASP A 8 -8.95 8.82 -11.44
C ASP A 8 -9.05 8.89 -12.98
N VAL A 9 -9.38 10.06 -13.51
CA VAL A 9 -9.35 10.40 -14.92
C VAL A 9 -7.93 10.80 -15.32
N PRO A 10 -7.24 10.03 -16.17
CA PRO A 10 -5.93 10.39 -16.70
C PRO A 10 -5.95 11.74 -17.42
N SER A 11 -4.82 12.45 -17.42
CA SER A 11 -4.70 13.78 -18.06
C SER A 11 -4.86 13.75 -19.58
N ASP A 12 -4.68 12.59 -20.20
CA ASP A 12 -4.84 12.32 -21.63
C ASP A 12 -6.19 11.67 -21.98
N ALA A 13 -7.09 11.52 -21.00
CA ALA A 13 -8.42 10.98 -21.24
C ALA A 13 -9.30 11.96 -22.04
N PRO A 14 -10.29 11.46 -22.81
CA PRO A 14 -11.30 12.31 -23.42
C PRO A 14 -11.99 13.20 -22.38
N HIS A 15 -12.33 14.44 -22.74
CA HIS A 15 -12.95 15.43 -21.85
C HIS A 15 -14.25 14.94 -21.16
N ALA A 16 -14.90 13.91 -21.70
CA ALA A 16 -16.12 13.32 -21.14
C ALA A 16 -15.89 11.97 -20.43
N CYS A 17 -14.64 11.61 -20.10
CA CYS A 17 -14.34 10.39 -19.37
C CYS A 17 -14.94 10.45 -17.95
N PRO A 18 -15.79 9.47 -17.55
CA PRO A 18 -16.44 9.49 -16.24
C PRO A 18 -15.52 9.09 -15.08
N GLY A 19 -14.30 8.61 -15.34
CA GLY A 19 -13.41 7.99 -14.35
C GLY A 19 -13.62 6.47 -14.27
N THR A 20 -12.63 5.75 -13.73
CA THR A 20 -12.63 4.28 -13.62
C THR A 20 -13.40 3.75 -12.40
N SER A 21 -13.61 4.61 -11.40
CA SER A 21 -14.38 4.38 -10.19
C SER A 21 -15.87 4.72 -10.34
N SER A 22 -16.24 5.43 -11.41
CA SER A 22 -17.63 5.82 -11.68
C SER A 22 -18.50 4.61 -12.05
N ALA A 23 -19.78 4.67 -11.70
CA ALA A 23 -20.77 3.70 -12.16
C ALA A 23 -21.00 3.75 -13.69
N ASP A 24 -20.66 4.88 -14.31
CA ASP A 24 -20.81 5.12 -15.75
C ASP A 24 -19.59 4.67 -16.57
N ALA A 25 -18.53 4.19 -15.89
CA ALA A 25 -17.30 3.71 -16.51
C ALA A 25 -17.57 2.56 -17.49
N GLY A 26 -17.17 2.73 -18.75
CA GLY A 26 -17.39 1.74 -19.81
C GLY A 26 -18.81 1.70 -20.38
N GLN A 27 -19.75 2.47 -19.82
CA GLN A 27 -21.18 2.47 -20.18
C GLN A 27 -21.59 3.67 -21.05
N VAL A 28 -20.87 4.79 -20.97
CA VAL A 28 -21.19 6.03 -21.70
C VAL A 28 -20.50 6.11 -23.06
N SER A 29 -21.01 6.97 -23.93
CA SER A 29 -20.48 7.19 -25.29
C SER A 29 -19.01 7.63 -25.29
N ALA A 30 -18.57 8.35 -24.25
CA ALA A 30 -17.17 8.75 -24.10
C ALA A 30 -16.20 7.56 -23.95
N CYS A 31 -16.71 6.37 -23.58
CA CYS A 31 -15.92 5.15 -23.49
C CYS A 31 -15.83 4.37 -24.80
N ALA A 32 -16.61 4.74 -25.83
CA ALA A 32 -16.61 4.03 -27.10
C ALA A 32 -15.23 4.10 -27.78
N GLY A 33 -14.66 2.93 -28.09
CA GLY A 33 -13.33 2.83 -28.68
C GLY A 33 -12.17 2.92 -27.68
N CYS A 34 -12.45 3.07 -26.38
CA CYS A 34 -11.43 2.98 -25.34
C CYS A 34 -10.94 1.52 -25.19
N PRO A 35 -9.62 1.25 -25.24
CA PRO A 35 -9.09 -0.10 -25.03
C PRO A 35 -9.51 -0.75 -23.70
N ASN A 36 -9.80 0.08 -22.69
CA ASN A 36 -10.18 -0.36 -21.34
C ASN A 36 -11.71 -0.42 -21.12
N GLN A 37 -12.54 -0.18 -22.16
CA GLN A 37 -14.00 -0.12 -22.01
C GLN A 37 -14.58 -1.37 -21.35
N ALA A 38 -14.13 -2.56 -21.75
CA ALA A 38 -14.64 -3.83 -21.22
C ALA A 38 -14.30 -4.07 -19.74
N ILE A 39 -13.13 -3.62 -19.28
CA ILE A 39 -12.70 -3.74 -17.88
C ILE A 39 -13.42 -2.69 -17.02
N CYS A 40 -13.69 -1.50 -17.57
CA CYS A 40 -14.51 -0.50 -16.89
C CYS A 40 -15.96 -0.97 -16.74
N SER A 41 -16.56 -1.52 -17.82
CA SER A 41 -17.96 -1.95 -17.82
C SER A 41 -18.21 -3.20 -16.96
N SER A 42 -17.20 -4.03 -16.73
CA SER A 42 -17.28 -5.15 -15.78
C SER A 42 -17.41 -4.69 -14.32
N GLY A 43 -17.04 -3.44 -14.04
CA GLY A 43 -17.00 -2.90 -12.68
C GLY A 43 -15.85 -3.44 -11.83
N GLU A 44 -14.86 -4.10 -12.42
CA GLU A 44 -13.66 -4.54 -11.68
C GLU A 44 -12.83 -3.33 -11.22
N THR A 45 -12.81 -2.24 -12.00
CA THR A 45 -12.04 -1.02 -11.67
C THR A 45 -12.56 -0.26 -10.44
N ARG A 46 -13.84 -0.43 -10.08
CA ARG A 46 -14.44 0.16 -8.86
C ARG A 46 -14.40 -0.78 -7.67
N ARG A 47 -13.86 -2.00 -7.83
CA ARG A 47 -13.83 -2.98 -6.75
C ARG A 47 -12.81 -2.54 -5.71
N VAL A 48 -13.30 -2.26 -4.51
CA VAL A 48 -12.44 -2.06 -3.35
C VAL A 48 -12.01 -3.44 -2.85
N ASP A 49 -10.70 -3.66 -2.75
CA ASP A 49 -10.17 -4.87 -2.13
C ASP A 49 -10.61 -4.90 -0.65
N PRO A 50 -11.41 -5.90 -0.21
CA PRO A 50 -11.85 -6.00 1.18
C PRO A 50 -10.67 -6.10 2.16
N ALA A 51 -9.50 -6.57 1.70
CA ALA A 51 -8.29 -6.62 2.52
C ALA A 51 -7.86 -5.23 3.00
N ILE A 52 -8.14 -4.15 2.26
CA ILE A 52 -7.79 -2.78 2.68
C ILE A 52 -8.52 -2.40 3.98
N VAL A 53 -9.80 -2.75 4.08
CA VAL A 53 -10.61 -2.49 5.28
C VAL A 53 -10.09 -3.34 6.45
N GLU A 54 -9.82 -4.61 6.20
CA GLU A 54 -9.30 -5.54 7.20
C GLU A 54 -7.92 -5.13 7.74
N ILE A 55 -7.00 -4.73 6.85
CA ILE A 55 -5.68 -4.22 7.22
C ILE A 55 -5.82 -2.94 8.05
N GLY A 56 -6.69 -2.01 7.64
CA GLY A 56 -6.97 -0.80 8.39
C GLY A 56 -7.48 -1.09 9.80
N GLN A 57 -8.35 -2.07 9.96
CA GLN A 57 -8.85 -2.52 11.26
C GLN A 57 -7.73 -3.15 12.12
N ARG A 58 -6.91 -4.03 11.54
CA ARG A 58 -5.77 -4.66 12.24
C ARG A 58 -4.74 -3.65 12.72
N LEU A 59 -4.48 -2.61 11.92
CA LEU A 59 -3.52 -1.56 12.25
C LEU A 59 -4.12 -0.40 13.06
N SER A 60 -5.43 -0.42 13.35
CA SER A 60 -6.13 0.68 14.05
C SER A 60 -5.53 1.07 15.41
N SER A 61 -4.86 0.13 16.09
CA SER A 61 -4.20 0.37 17.38
C SER A 61 -2.76 0.89 17.26
N VAL A 62 -2.18 0.91 16.06
CA VAL A 62 -0.82 1.37 15.79
C VAL A 62 -0.83 2.89 15.64
N LYS A 63 -0.23 3.59 16.61
CA LYS A 63 -0.24 5.06 16.64
C LYS A 63 0.63 5.70 15.56
N HIS A 64 1.75 5.07 15.22
CA HIS A 64 2.73 5.59 14.27
C HIS A 64 3.26 4.47 13.40
N ILE A 65 3.23 4.67 12.08
CA ILE A 65 3.79 3.76 11.08
C ILE A 65 4.94 4.50 10.39
N ILE A 66 6.15 3.93 10.49
CA ILE A 66 7.35 4.49 9.87
C ILE A 66 7.76 3.56 8.74
N LEU A 67 7.75 4.07 7.51
CA LEU A 67 8.17 3.32 6.33
C LEU A 67 9.64 3.59 6.01
N VAL A 68 10.46 2.54 5.98
CA VAL A 68 11.90 2.65 5.64
C VAL A 68 12.11 2.09 4.22
N LEU A 69 12.46 2.96 3.28
CA LEU A 69 12.63 2.60 1.86
C LEU A 69 14.07 2.82 1.39
N SER A 70 14.46 2.13 0.31
CA SER A 70 15.72 2.33 -0.39
C SER A 70 15.56 2.13 -1.89
N GLY A 71 16.13 3.02 -2.71
CA GLY A 71 16.06 2.91 -4.17
C GLY A 71 17.06 1.92 -4.79
N LYS A 72 17.99 1.36 -4.00
CA LYS A 72 19.02 0.40 -4.45
C LYS A 72 19.31 -0.63 -3.34
N GLY A 73 19.70 -1.84 -3.73
CA GLY A 73 20.14 -2.88 -2.79
C GLY A 73 21.48 -2.54 -2.10
N GLY A 74 21.69 -3.07 -0.90
CA GLY A 74 22.97 -2.95 -0.19
C GLY A 74 23.25 -1.61 0.53
N VAL A 75 22.31 -0.65 0.50
CA VAL A 75 22.49 0.66 1.17
C VAL A 75 22.31 0.62 2.70
N GLY A 76 22.00 -0.55 3.28
CA GLY A 76 21.82 -0.71 4.72
C GLY A 76 20.41 -0.40 5.24
N LYS A 77 19.37 -0.44 4.38
CA LYS A 77 17.96 -0.24 4.77
C LYS A 77 17.58 -1.06 6.03
N THR A 78 17.86 -2.36 6.02
CA THR A 78 17.55 -3.28 7.13
C THR A 78 18.31 -2.88 8.40
N THR A 79 19.58 -2.52 8.28
CA THR A 79 20.40 -2.06 9.42
C THR A 79 19.78 -0.83 10.07
N VAL A 80 19.37 0.16 9.27
CA VAL A 80 18.71 1.37 9.76
C VAL A 80 17.39 1.03 10.45
N ALA A 81 16.56 0.20 9.83
CA ALA A 81 15.26 -0.20 10.39
C ALA A 81 15.41 -0.90 11.75
N VAL A 82 16.34 -1.86 11.87
CA VAL A 82 16.62 -2.61 13.11
C VAL A 82 17.20 -1.69 14.19
N MET A 83 18.16 -0.82 13.86
CA MET A 83 18.76 0.08 14.84
C MET A 83 17.77 1.13 15.33
N LEU A 84 16.90 1.64 14.45
CA LEU A 84 15.83 2.56 14.81
C LEU A 84 14.83 1.88 15.77
N ALA A 85 14.34 0.69 15.42
CA ALA A 85 13.43 -0.08 16.27
C ALA A 85 14.06 -0.35 17.65
N ARG A 86 15.33 -0.75 17.69
CA ARG A 86 16.06 -1.00 18.95
C ARG A 86 16.27 0.27 19.77
N ALA A 87 16.48 1.41 19.12
CA ALA A 87 16.61 2.68 19.82
C ALA A 87 15.29 3.11 20.46
N LEU A 88 14.18 3.00 19.74
CA LEU A 88 12.83 3.30 20.24
C LEU A 88 12.41 2.34 21.36
N ALA A 89 12.76 1.06 21.24
CA ALA A 89 12.44 0.03 22.22
C ALA A 89 13.13 0.23 23.59
N ARG A 90 14.12 1.14 23.70
CA ARG A 90 14.69 1.51 25.01
C ARG A 90 13.72 2.26 25.90
N ASN A 91 12.69 2.85 25.31
CA ASN A 91 11.61 3.50 26.05
C ASN A 91 10.56 2.45 26.43
N ALA A 92 10.45 2.14 27.73
CA ALA A 92 9.56 1.10 28.25
C ALA A 92 8.06 1.42 28.09
N GLN A 93 7.70 2.69 27.81
CA GLN A 93 6.34 3.11 27.57
C GLN A 93 5.90 2.87 26.11
N LEU A 94 6.83 2.57 25.20
CA LEU A 94 6.54 2.31 23.79
C LEU A 94 6.46 0.80 23.52
N ARG A 95 5.44 0.41 22.74
CA ARG A 95 5.37 -0.92 22.12
C ARG A 95 5.84 -0.79 20.68
N ILE A 96 6.92 -1.47 20.33
CA ILE A 96 7.56 -1.41 19.02
C ILE A 96 7.38 -2.74 18.30
N ALA A 97 6.98 -2.67 17.04
CA ALA A 97 6.95 -3.79 16.12
C ALA A 97 7.83 -3.45 14.91
N LEU A 98 8.47 -4.47 14.34
CA LEU A 98 9.25 -4.35 13.12
C LEU A 98 8.71 -5.36 12.11
N LEU A 99 8.24 -4.86 10.97
CA LEU A 99 7.65 -5.65 9.90
C LEU A 99 8.61 -5.67 8.70
N ASP A 100 9.03 -6.85 8.28
CA ASP A 100 9.80 -7.02 7.04
C ASP A 100 8.82 -7.29 5.89
N ILE A 101 8.77 -6.38 4.93
CA ILE A 101 8.00 -6.55 3.67
C ILE A 101 8.92 -6.79 2.48
N ASP A 102 10.22 -6.99 2.72
CA ASP A 102 11.22 -7.19 1.68
C ASP A 102 11.19 -8.64 1.17
N ILE A 103 10.64 -8.83 -0.04
CA ILE A 103 10.49 -10.14 -0.70
C ILE A 103 11.86 -10.73 -1.09
N CYS A 104 12.92 -9.93 -1.23
CA CYS A 104 14.21 -10.37 -1.76
C CYS A 104 15.17 -11.00 -0.73
N GLY A 105 14.69 -11.37 0.46
CA GLY A 105 15.38 -12.25 1.41
C GLY A 105 15.16 -11.85 2.87
N PRO A 106 15.11 -12.82 3.82
CA PRO A 106 14.82 -12.56 5.22
C PRO A 106 15.98 -11.80 5.87
N SER A 107 15.83 -10.47 5.97
CA SER A 107 16.91 -9.61 6.43
C SER A 107 16.77 -9.27 7.91
N ILE A 108 15.54 -9.13 8.40
CA ILE A 108 15.27 -8.69 9.77
C ILE A 108 15.43 -9.81 10.82
N PRO A 109 14.82 -11.01 10.68
CA PRO A 109 14.99 -12.09 11.66
C PRO A 109 16.47 -12.44 11.86
N ARG A 110 17.23 -12.47 10.76
CA ARG A 110 18.69 -12.64 10.76
C ARG A 110 19.42 -11.52 11.50
N ALA A 111 19.10 -10.27 11.20
CA ALA A 111 19.73 -9.11 11.85
C ALA A 111 19.42 -9.02 13.35
N LEU A 112 18.31 -9.60 13.79
CA LEU A 112 17.91 -9.70 15.20
C LEU A 112 18.40 -10.97 15.89
N GLY A 113 18.90 -11.96 15.14
CA GLY A 113 19.35 -13.25 15.69
C GLY A 113 18.21 -14.18 16.11
N VAL A 114 17.00 -13.97 15.57
CA VAL A 114 15.75 -14.68 15.95
C VAL A 114 15.20 -15.53 14.80
N GLU A 115 16.09 -16.01 13.92
CA GLU A 115 15.71 -16.80 12.73
C GLU A 115 14.92 -18.08 13.07
N ASN A 116 15.07 -18.59 14.30
CA ASN A 116 14.42 -19.80 14.79
C ASN A 116 13.19 -19.53 15.68
N GLU A 117 12.74 -18.29 15.81
CA GLU A 117 11.61 -17.88 16.67
C GLU A 117 10.37 -17.46 15.85
N GLN A 118 10.31 -17.84 14.57
CA GLN A 118 9.19 -17.54 13.67
C GLN A 118 8.01 -18.49 13.84
#